data_AF-A0A9D0QUT7-F1
#
_entry.id   AF-A0A9D0QUT7-F1
#
_cell.length_a   1.000
_cell.length_b   1.000
_cell.length_c   1.000
_cell.angle_alpha   90.00
_cell.angle_beta   90.00
_cell.angle_gamma   90.00
#
_symmetry.space_group_name_H-M   'P 1'
#
loop_
_entity.id
_entity.type
_entity.pdbx_description
1 polymer ?
#
loop_
_entity_poly.entity_id
_entity_poly.type
_entity_poly.pdbx_seq_one_letter_code
_entity_poly.pdbx_strand_id
1 'polypeptide(L)' 'MARLKEFYRDTVIKQLRDQFNYASSMQVPRISKITLNMGLGEAVADKKVVQHAVEDMTLIAGQKPVVTRSRKSIAGFKI' A
#
# COMPACT_ATOMS: atom_id res chain seq x y z
N MET A 1 13.18 -7.97 -16.93
CA MET A 1 11.91 -7.26 -16.64
C MET A 1 11.74 -7.30 -15.11
N ALA A 2 10.64 -6.80 -14.52
CA ALA A 2 10.46 -6.87 -13.06
C ALA A 2 10.24 -8.33 -12.61
N ARG A 3 11.13 -8.88 -11.76
CA ARG A 3 11.15 -10.30 -11.29
C ARG A 3 9.77 -10.83 -10.87
N LEU A 4 9.03 -10.04 -10.09
CA LEU A 4 7.70 -10.44 -9.59
C LEU A 4 6.64 -10.48 -10.70
N LYS A 5 6.78 -9.66 -11.75
CA LYS A 5 5.87 -9.64 -12.90
C LYS A 5 6.06 -10.87 -13.77
N GLU A 6 7.31 -11.30 -13.98
CA GLU A 6 7.64 -12.55 -14.69
C GLU A 6 7.11 -13.75 -13.90
N PHE A 7 7.42 -13.85 -12.60
CA PHE A 7 6.91 -14.91 -11.73
C PHE A 7 5.38 -15.00 -11.72
N TYR A 8 4.70 -13.86 -11.67
CA TYR A 8 3.23 -13.83 -11.73
C TYR A 8 2.71 -14.39 -13.06
N ARG A 9 3.31 -14.01 -14.20
CA ARG A 9 2.85 -14.45 -15.53
C ARG A 9 3.10 -15.94 -15.78
N ASP A 10 4.26 -16.44 -15.38
CA ASP A 10 4.73 -17.76 -15.79
C ASP A 10 4.27 -18.87 -14.86
N THR A 11 4.18 -18.58 -13.56
CA THR A 11 3.89 -19.57 -12.51
C THR A 11 2.51 -19.36 -11.91
N VAL A 12 2.23 -18.16 -11.39
CA VAL A 12 1.02 -17.90 -10.58
C VAL A 12 -0.26 -17.99 -11.42
N ILE A 13 -0.25 -17.45 -12.65
CA ILE A 13 -1.43 -17.53 -13.54
C ILE A 13 -1.82 -18.98 -13.83
N LYS A 14 -0.84 -19.87 -14.08
CA LYS A 14 -1.11 -21.29 -14.37
C LYS A 14 -1.71 -21.98 -13.15
N GLN A 15 -1.07 -21.82 -11.99
CA GLN A 15 -1.55 -22.39 -10.72
C GLN A 15 -2.97 -21.94 -10.37
N LEU A 16 -3.27 -20.64 -10.53
CA LEU A 16 -4.60 -20.10 -10.25
C LEU A 16 -5.65 -20.57 -11.27
N ARG A 17 -5.26 -20.77 -12.53
CA ARG A 17 -6.16 -21.29 -13.55
C ARG A 17 -6.51 -22.75 -13.30
N ASP A 18 -5.54 -23.56 -12.92
CA ASP A 18 -5.74 -24.98 -12.64
C ASP A 18 -6.55 -25.20 -11.34
N GLN A 19 -6.32 -24.37 -10.32
CA GLN A 19 -7.01 -24.49 -9.03
C GLN A 19 -8.47 -24.03 -9.09
N PHE A 20 -8.77 -22.96 -9.81
CA PHE A 20 -10.10 -22.33 -9.84
C PHE A 20 -10.85 -22.53 -11.16
N ASN A 21 -10.24 -23.24 -12.12
CA ASN A 21 -10.81 -23.62 -13.41
C ASN A 21 -11.43 -22.45 -14.20
N TYR A 22 -10.74 -21.31 -14.21
CA TYR A 22 -11.23 -20.10 -14.89
C TYR A 22 -11.41 -20.32 -16.41
N ALA A 23 -12.56 -19.90 -16.94
CA ALA A 23 -12.89 -20.02 -18.36
C ALA A 23 -12.09 -19.05 -19.24
N SER A 24 -11.70 -17.90 -18.70
CA SER A 24 -10.95 -16.87 -19.42
C SER A 24 -9.67 -16.46 -18.67
N SER A 25 -8.59 -16.28 -19.41
CA SER A 25 -7.29 -15.81 -18.87
C SER A 25 -7.38 -14.41 -18.23
N MET A 26 -8.39 -13.62 -18.60
CA MET A 26 -8.63 -12.30 -18.03
C MET A 26 -9.34 -12.33 -16.67
N GLN A 27 -9.89 -13.48 -16.25
CA GLN A 27 -10.50 -13.65 -14.93
C GLN A 27 -9.46 -13.83 -13.82
N VAL A 28 -8.21 -14.11 -14.16
CA VAL A 28 -7.17 -14.36 -13.17
C VAL A 28 -6.90 -13.08 -12.36
N PRO A 29 -7.00 -13.12 -11.01
CA PRO A 29 -6.84 -11.94 -10.17
C PRO A 29 -5.47 -11.27 -10.32
N ARG A 30 -5.46 -9.95 -10.42
CA ARG A 30 -4.24 -9.12 -10.55
C ARG A 30 -4.12 -8.17 -9.36
N ILE A 31 -2.87 -7.87 -8.98
CA ILE A 31 -2.60 -6.81 -8.00
C ILE A 31 -2.81 -5.46 -8.69
N SER A 32 -3.80 -4.69 -8.23
CA SER A 32 -4.14 -3.39 -8.81
C SER A 32 -3.27 -2.26 -8.24
N LYS A 33 -3.14 -2.20 -6.91
CA LYS A 33 -2.26 -1.26 -6.20
C LYS A 33 -1.94 -1.77 -4.79
N ILE A 34 -0.79 -1.34 -4.27
CA ILE A 34 -0.41 -1.50 -2.86
C ILE A 34 -0.39 -0.10 -2.26
N THR A 35 -1.11 0.12 -1.16
CA THR A 35 -1.15 1.42 -0.47
C THR A 35 -0.46 1.27 0.88
N LEU A 36 0.59 2.06 1.12
CA LEU A 36 1.30 2.10 2.39
C LEU A 36 0.71 3.24 3.22
N ASN A 37 0.37 2.95 4.48
CA ASN A 37 -0.16 3.93 5.41
C ASN A 37 0.56 3.82 6.75
N MET A 38 0.88 4.97 7.34
CA MET A 38 1.50 5.06 8.64
C MET A 38 0.60 5.89 9.56
N GLY A 39 0.12 5.28 10.64
CA GLY A 39 -0.65 5.97 11.67
C GLY A 39 0.30 6.62 12.68
N LEU A 40 0.29 7.94 12.75
CA LEU A 40 1.11 8.71 13.68
C LEU A 40 0.20 9.32 14.75
N GLY A 41 -0.16 8.55 15.77
CA GLY A 41 -1.07 9.00 16.84
C GLY A 41 -0.48 10.12 17.71
N GLU A 42 0.86 10.14 17.86
CA GLU A 42 1.58 11.12 18.69
C GLU A 42 1.95 12.41 17.93
N ALA A 43 1.80 12.41 16.60
CA ALA A 43 2.14 13.55 15.74
C ALA A 43 1.22 14.77 15.93
N VAL A 44 0.15 14.65 16.72
CA VAL A 44 -0.70 15.78 17.10
C VAL A 44 0.10 16.81 17.91
N ALA A 45 1.04 16.35 18.73
CA ALA A 45 1.84 17.20 19.62
C ALA A 45 3.09 17.76 18.95
N ASP A 46 3.72 17.01 18.04
CA ASP A 46 4.97 17.42 17.38
C ASP A 46 4.91 17.26 15.85
N LYS A 47 4.99 18.41 15.17
CA LYS A 47 5.03 18.50 13.70
C LYS A 47 6.31 17.90 13.10
N LYS A 48 7.41 17.81 13.86
CA LYS A 48 8.68 17.23 13.40
C LYS A 48 8.57 15.72 13.18
N VAL A 49 7.79 15.04 14.00
CA VAL A 49 7.55 13.58 13.86
C VAL A 49 6.87 13.27 12.52
N VAL A 50 5.96 14.13 12.07
CA VAL A 50 5.34 14.00 10.73
C VAL A 50 6.38 14.13 9.64
N GLN A 51 7.31 15.08 9.78
CA GLN A 51 8.35 15.32 8.78
C GLN A 51 9.32 14.12 8.68
N HIS A 52 9.76 13.58 9.82
CA HIS A 52 10.60 12.38 9.87
C HIS A 52 9.89 11.16 9.27
N ALA A 53 8.61 10.95 9.61
CA ALA A 53 7.84 9.85 9.05
C ALA A 53 7.64 9.97 7.52
N VAL A 54 7.52 11.21 7.01
CA VAL A 54 7.47 11.46 5.56
C VAL A 54 8.81 11.12 4.90
N GLU A 55 9.92 11.46 5.53
CA GLU A 55 11.27 11.13 5.05
C GLU A 55 11.49 9.60 5.02
N ASP A 56 11.17 8.91 6.11
CA ASP A 56 11.31 7.45 6.20
C ASP A 56 10.42 6.73 5.18
N MET A 57 9.16 7.13 5.05
CA MET A 57 8.26 6.58 4.03
C MET A 57 8.74 6.87 2.60
N THR A 58 9.38 8.03 2.38
CA THR A 58 9.98 8.35 1.08
C THR A 58 11.15 7.44 0.78
N LEU A 59 12.01 7.15 1.76
CA LEU A 59 13.13 6.24 1.62
C LEU A 59 12.68 4.79 1.38
N ILE A 60 11.63 4.34 2.07
CA ILE A 60 11.09 2.97 1.92
C ILE A 60 10.36 2.80 0.59
N ALA A 61 9.44 3.71 0.26
CA ALA A 61 8.58 3.58 -0.92
C ALA A 61 9.22 4.12 -2.20
N GLY A 62 10.29 4.91 -2.10
CA GLY A 62 10.88 5.66 -3.22
C GLY A 62 9.95 6.74 -3.78
N GLN A 63 8.88 7.08 -3.05
CA GLN A 63 7.87 8.05 -3.47
C GLN A 63 7.49 8.94 -2.30
N LYS A 64 7.35 10.24 -2.55
CA LYS A 64 6.90 11.19 -1.54
C LYS A 64 5.47 10.85 -1.09
N PRO A 65 5.23 10.53 0.19
CA PRO A 65 3.92 10.18 0.70
C PRO A 65 3.01 11.41 0.82
N VAL A 66 1.70 11.17 0.79
CA VAL A 66 0.68 12.21 0.98
C VAL A 66 0.33 12.30 2.47
N VAL A 67 0.43 13.49 3.05
CA VAL A 67 0.06 13.75 4.45
C VAL A 67 -1.47 13.81 4.56
N THR A 68 -2.06 12.88 5.31
CA THR A 68 -3.50 12.82 5.55
C THR A 68 -3.89 13.66 6.78
N ARG A 69 -5.09 14.26 6.74
CA ARG A 69 -5.65 15.08 7.83
C ARG A 69 -6.92 14.42 8.38
N SER A 70 -7.28 14.72 9.62
CA SER A 70 -8.54 14.24 10.21
C SER A 70 -9.73 14.79 9.42
N ARG A 71 -10.73 13.94 9.16
CA ARG A 71 -11.98 14.36 8.49
C ARG A 71 -13.00 14.94 9.47
N LYS A 72 -12.93 14.54 10.74
CA LYS A 72 -13.83 14.92 11.82
C LYS A 72 -13.01 15.10 13.10
N SER A 73 -13.44 16.03 13.93
CA SER A 73 -12.86 16.23 15.26
C SER A 73 -13.37 15.15 16.22
N ILE A 74 -12.45 14.49 16.91
CA ILE A 74 -12.71 13.45 17.90
C ILE A 74 -11.97 13.83 19.18
N ALA A 75 -12.71 14.39 20.14
CA ALA A 75 -12.17 14.92 21.38
C ALA A 75 -11.33 13.91 22.18
N GLY A 76 -11.72 12.62 22.17
CA GLY A 76 -11.00 11.55 22.88
C GLY A 76 -9.57 11.32 22.39
N PHE A 77 -9.28 11.63 21.11
CA PHE A 77 -7.93 11.51 20.53
C PHE A 77 -7.22 12.85 20.42
N LYS A 78 -7.88 13.96 20.78
CA LYS A 78 -7.38 15.34 20.59
C LYS A 78 -7.07 15.69 19.12
N ILE A 79 -7.84 15.17 18.15
CA ILE A 79 -7.64 15.33 16.68
C ILE A 79 -8.94 15.76 15.99
#